data_AF-A0A327ZIK2-F1
#
_entry.id   AF-A0A327ZIK2-F1
#
_cell.length_a   1.000
_cell.length_b   1.000
_cell.length_c   1.000
_cell.angle_alpha   90.00
_cell.angle_beta   90.00
_cell.angle_gamma   90.00
#
_symmetry.space_group_name_H-M   'P 1'
#
loop_
_entity.id
_entity.type
_entity.pdbx_description
1 polymer ?
#
loop_
_entity_poly.entity_id
_entity_poly.type
_entity_poly.pdbx_seq_one_letter_code
_entity_poly.pdbx_strand_id
1 'polypeptide(L)' 'MTIELRRTEDGRMALLIYSALDRLVDCCGEQQPWTVVPATDLDRIQQLTGYELIFMDMRIPEQLRRDGEQP' A
#
# COMPACT_ATOMS: atom_id res chain seq x y z
N MET A 1 -13.83 0.63 -2.86
CA MET A 1 -12.48 0.04 -2.79
C MET A 1 -11.51 1.19 -2.54
N THR A 2 -10.71 1.11 -1.49
CA THR A 2 -9.75 2.16 -1.13
C THR A 2 -8.35 1.62 -1.39
N ILE A 3 -7.52 2.38 -2.10
CA ILE A 3 -6.10 2.07 -2.33
C ILE A 3 -5.29 2.86 -1.30
N GLU A 4 -4.44 2.17 -0.55
CA GLU A 4 -3.53 2.82 0.40
C GLU A 4 -2.37 3.48 -0.37
N LEU A 5 -2.24 4.79 -0.20
CA LEU A 5 -1.13 5.57 -0.74
C LEU A 5 -0.42 6.27 0.40
N ARG A 6 0.90 6.36 0.31
CA ARG A 6 1.71 7.06 1.31
C ARG A 6 2.56 8.12 0.66
N ARG A 7 2.64 9.27 1.33
CA ARG A 7 3.55 10.34 0.94
C ARG A 7 4.94 10.04 1.48
N THR A 8 5.94 10.06 0.61
CA THR A 8 7.35 9.94 0.99
C THR A 8 7.88 11.25 1.55
N GLU A 9 9.04 11.21 2.20
CA GLU A 9 9.72 12.39 2.74
C GLU A 9 10.07 13.42 1.66
N ASP A 10 10.36 12.97 0.44
CA ASP A 10 10.61 13.82 -0.73
C ASP A 10 9.32 14.34 -1.40
N GLY A 11 8.16 14.03 -0.82
CA GLY A 11 6.87 14.59 -1.20
C GLY A 11 6.12 13.83 -2.29
N ARG A 12 6.70 12.76 -2.84
CA ARG A 12 6.06 11.90 -3.87
C ARG A 12 4.99 11.00 -3.28
N MET A 13 4.03 10.61 -4.11
CA MET A 13 3.00 9.65 -3.72
C MET A 13 3.42 8.22 -4.08
N ALA A 14 3.43 7.33 -3.09
CA ALA A 14 3.83 5.93 -3.25
C ALA A 14 2.66 4.96 -3.04
N LEU A 15 2.54 4.00 -3.95
CA LEU A 15 1.66 2.84 -3.83
C LEU A 15 2.43 1.69 -3.17
N LEU A 16 1.84 1.10 -2.13
CA LEU A 16 2.40 -0.10 -1.50
C LEU A 16 1.74 -1.34 -2.11
N ILE A 17 2.56 -2.26 -2.60
CA ILE A 17 2.11 -3.55 -3.12
C ILE A 17 2.81 -4.70 -2.41
N TYR A 18 2.11 -5.81 -2.26
CA TYR A 18 2.63 -7.02 -1.65
C TYR A 18 2.48 -8.17 -2.62
N SER A 19 3.56 -8.93 -2.81
CA SER A 19 3.60 -10.03 -3.76
C SER A 19 2.80 -11.26 -3.29
N ALA A 20 2.54 -11.34 -1.98
CA ALA A 20 1.77 -12.40 -1.36
C ALA A 20 1.08 -11.92 -0.07
N LEU A 21 0.04 -12.63 0.35
CA LEU A 21 -0.76 -12.29 1.53
C LEU A 21 0.01 -12.45 2.85
N ASP A 22 0.81 -13.50 2.97
CA ASP A 22 1.70 -13.73 4.12
C ASP A 22 2.70 -12.58 4.28
N ARG A 23 3.33 -12.12 3.18
CA ARG A 23 4.22 -10.96 3.19
C ARG A 23 3.50 -9.68 3.61
N LEU A 24 2.26 -9.48 3.17
CA LEU A 24 1.45 -8.34 3.60
C LEU A 24 1.26 -8.38 5.12
N VAL A 25 0.89 -9.53 5.67
CA VAL A 25 0.70 -9.69 7.12
C VAL A 25 1.99 -9.45 7.89
N ASP A 26 3.12 -9.99 7.42
CA ASP A 26 4.45 -9.80 8.05
C ASP A 26 4.94 -8.34 8.01
N CYS A 27 4.51 -7.58 6.99
CA CYS A 27 4.93 -6.19 6.80
C CYS A 27 3.99 -5.18 7.49
N CYS A 28 2.68 -5.39 7.39
CA CYS A 28 1.64 -4.45 7.81
C CYS A 28 0.89 -4.86 9.08
N GLY A 29 1.01 -6.12 9.52
CA GLY A 29 0.16 -6.69 10.55
C GLY A 29 -1.16 -7.26 10.01
N GLU A 30 -1.80 -8.12 10.81
CA GLU A 30 -3.00 -8.87 10.43
C GLU A 30 -4.25 -8.01 10.20
N GLN A 31 -4.29 -6.80 10.78
CA GLN A 31 -5.46 -5.92 10.77
C GLN A 31 -5.49 -4.97 9.57
N GLN A 32 -4.43 -4.93 8.75
CA GLN A 32 -4.35 -4.00 7.63
C GLN A 32 -5.35 -4.39 6.52
N PRO A 33 -6.28 -3.50 6.11
CA PRO A 33 -7.15 -3.76 4.97
C PRO A 33 -6.34 -3.94 3.68
N TRP A 34 -6.71 -4.93 2.87
CA TRP A 34 -6.04 -5.22 1.61
C TRP A 34 -7.01 -5.71 0.53
N THR A 35 -6.53 -5.70 -0.71
CA THR A 35 -7.27 -6.19 -1.87
C THR A 35 -6.29 -6.68 -2.93
N VAL A 36 -6.68 -7.70 -3.70
CA VAL A 36 -5.88 -8.21 -4.82
C VAL A 36 -6.29 -7.47 -6.08
N VAL A 37 -5.29 -6.98 -6.80
CA VAL A 37 -5.47 -6.29 -8.07
C VAL A 37 -4.58 -6.95 -9.12
N PRO A 38 -5.09 -7.19 -10.34
CA PRO A 38 -4.25 -7.58 -11.47
C PRO A 38 -3.15 -6.54 -11.73
N ALA A 39 -1.93 -6.97 -11.98
CA ALA A 39 -0.84 -6.05 -12.34
C ALA A 39 -1.14 -5.22 -13.60
N THR A 40 -2.00 -5.72 -14.49
CA THR A 40 -2.47 -5.01 -15.69
C THR A 40 -3.30 -3.77 -15.36
N ASP A 41 -3.85 -3.65 -14.16
CA ASP A 41 -4.66 -2.51 -13.74
C ASP A 41 -3.80 -1.39 -13.10
N LEU A 42 -2.49 -1.58 -12.95
CA LEU A 42 -1.60 -0.60 -12.33
C LEU A 42 -1.57 0.73 -13.09
N ASP A 43 -1.64 0.71 -14.43
CA ASP A 43 -1.71 1.92 -15.26
C ASP A 43 -2.99 2.71 -14.97
N ARG A 44 -4.12 2.00 -14.83
CA ARG A 44 -5.40 2.62 -14.48
C ARG A 44 -5.36 3.21 -13.07
N ILE A 45 -4.78 2.50 -12.11
CA ILE A 45 -4.62 2.99 -10.74
C ILE A 45 -3.73 4.24 -10.74
N GLN A 46 -2.66 4.25 -11.54
CA GLN A 46 -1.77 5.40 -11.66
C GLN A 46 -2.53 6.63 -12.18
N GLN A 47 -3.32 6.46 -13.24
CA GLN A 47 -4.13 7.54 -13.81
C GLN A 47 -5.16 8.10 -12.83
N LEU A 48 -5.72 7.26 -11.95
CA LEU A 48 -6.72 7.67 -10.97
C LEU A 48 -6.14 8.32 -9.72
N THR A 49 -4.94 7.90 -9.31
CA THR A 49 -4.36 8.28 -8.01
C THR A 49 -3.18 9.23 -8.12
N GLY A 50 -2.52 9.27 -9.28
CA GLY A 50 -1.29 10.02 -9.50
C GLY A 50 -0.09 9.51 -8.72
N TYR A 51 -0.05 8.22 -8.33
CA TYR A 51 1.16 7.68 -7.69
C TYR A 51 2.36 7.76 -8.63
N GLU A 52 3.52 8.07 -8.05
CA GLU A 52 4.79 8.25 -8.76
C GLU A 52 5.76 7.11 -8.48
N LEU A 53 5.53 6.40 -7.37
CA LEU A 53 6.40 5.34 -6.87
C LEU A 53 5.60 4.11 -6.49
N ILE A 54 6.26 2.96 -6.60
CA ILE A 54 5.77 1.71 -6.05
C ILE A 54 6.80 1.19 -5.05
N PHE A 55 6.35 0.87 -3.85
CA PHE A 55 7.12 0.09 -2.90
C PHE A 55 6.55 -1.32 -2.83
N MET A 56 7.38 -2.30 -3.16
CA MET A 56 7.02 -3.71 -3.13
C MET A 56 7.57 -4.36 -1.86
N ASP A 57 6.71 -5.08 -1.14
CA ASP A 57 7.06 -5.84 0.07
C ASP A 57 7.83 -5.00 1.13
N MET A 58 7.50 -3.71 1.21
CA MET A 58 8.12 -2.81 2.18
C MET A 58 7.57 -3.10 3.57
N ARG A 59 8.45 -3.40 4.54
CA ARG A 59 8.05 -3.49 5.94
C ARG A 59 7.70 -2.11 6.48
N ILE A 60 6.49 -1.96 6.99
CA ILE A 60 6.04 -0.74 7.64
C ILE A 60 6.42 -0.80 9.13
N PRO A 61 7.14 0.20 9.66
CA PRO A 61 7.40 0.30 11.09
C PRO A 61 6.10 0.26 11.89
N GLU A 62 6.11 -0.40 13.05
CA GLU A 62 4.88 -0.67 13.80
C GLU A 62 4.12 0.61 14.17
N GLN A 63 4.84 1.69 14.51
CA GLN A 63 4.24 2.99 14.83
C GLN A 63 3.52 3.65 13.65
N LEU A 64 3.78 3.19 12.43
CA LEU A 64 3.20 3.70 11.19
C LEU A 64 2.20 2.71 10.57
N ARG A 65 1.94 1.57 11.21
CA ARG A 65 0.90 0.64 10.78
C ARG A 65 -0.47 1.26 11.09
N ARG A 66 -1.42 1.05 10.20
CA ARG A 66 -2.82 1.39 10.46
C ARG A 66 -3.48 0.14 10.99
N ASP A 67 -3.32 -0.10 12.29
CA ASP A 67 -4.16 -1.09 12.98
C ASP A 67 -5.59 -0.60 12.79
N GLY A 68 -6.42 -1.41 12.11
CA GLY A 68 -7.67 -0.97 11.49
C GLY A 68 -8.66 -0.27 12.40
N GLU A 69 -8.41 1.01 12.69
CA GLU A 69 -9.35 2.03 13.11
C GLU A 69 -8.58 3.36 13.23
N GLN A 70 -9.01 4.36 12.47
CA GLN A 70 -9.42 5.62 13.08
C GLN A 70 -10.40 6.34 12.12
N PRO A 71 -11.45 6.97 12.68
CA PRO A 71 -12.62 7.50 11.95
C PRO A 71 -12.33 8.69 11.06
#